data_AF-A0A834Z359-F1
#
_entry.id   AF-A0A834Z359-F1
#
_cell.length_a   1.000
_cell.length_b   1.000
_cell.length_c   1.000
_cell.angle_alpha   90.00
_cell.angle_beta   90.00
_cell.angle_gamma   90.00
#
_symmetry.space_group_name_H-M   'P 1'
#
loop_
_entity.id
_entity.type
_entity.pdbx_description
1 polymer ?
#
loop_
_entity_poly.entity_id
_entity_poly.type
_entity_poly.pdbx_seq_one_letter_code
_entity_poly.pdbx_strand_id
1 'polypeptide(L)'
;MLSVLRVHLPSDIPIVGCELTPYVLLRRPDSSIATDDVPESAPLDGYYLRYKWYRIQSDRKIAVCSVHPSEQATLQCLGCIKAKIPVAKSYHCSPRCFSDAWQHHRVLHDHAASAVNENGIEEEELFGRFNSSGSGVINTNLSGSASSIGQSPSLNNGSAPLYPAAITERSSGETWFEVGRSKTYTPTADDIGHVLKFECVAVDAETTLPVGHVNTILTSRVIPAPSPTPRRLIPVNGVDVLGHLDSDCRTASSGTFTVLSYNILADQYATNDIYSYCPSWALSWPYRRQNLLREIVGYRADILCLQEVQHDHFEEFLAPELDKHGYQALYKRKTAEVYSGTAYAIDGCATFFRRDRFSHVKKYEVEFNKAAQSLTDAVVPIAQKKAALNRLLKDNVALIAVLEAKFSNHGADTTGKRQLLCVANTHVNVPQELKDVKLWQVSTLVRGLEKIAVSADIPMLVCGDFNSVPASAPHALLAIGKVDQMHPDLAIDPLGIVHPPSKLNHKLALVSAYSSFARMGVGLGLEQQQRRMDPTTNEPLFTNCTRDFIGTVDYIFYTADSLMVESLLDLLDEANLRKDTALPSPEWSSDHIALLAEFRCKPRPRR
;
A
#
# COMPACT_ATOMS: atom_id res chain seq x y z
N MET A 1 -36.59 -22.21 -15.88
CA MET A 1 -36.84 -21.01 -15.06
C MET A 1 -35.53 -20.57 -14.43
N LEU A 2 -35.25 -19.26 -14.41
CA LEU A 2 -34.05 -18.71 -13.76
C LEU A 2 -34.15 -18.97 -12.24
N SER A 3 -33.11 -19.56 -11.65
CA SER A 3 -33.07 -19.79 -10.20
C SER A 3 -31.67 -19.57 -9.64
N VAL A 4 -31.60 -19.01 -8.43
CA VAL A 4 -30.35 -18.80 -7.70
C VAL A 4 -30.02 -20.09 -6.95
N LEU A 5 -28.88 -20.72 -7.27
CA LEU A 5 -28.43 -21.98 -6.66
C LEU A 5 -27.64 -21.75 -5.38
N ARG A 6 -26.76 -20.75 -5.39
CA ARG A 6 -25.88 -20.45 -4.27
C ARG A 6 -25.47 -18.99 -4.33
N VAL A 7 -25.36 -18.39 -3.16
CA VAL A 7 -24.70 -17.10 -2.98
C VAL A 7 -23.54 -17.31 -2.00
N HIS A 8 -22.44 -16.62 -2.18
CA HIS A 8 -21.33 -16.58 -1.23
C HIS A 8 -20.59 -15.23 -1.30
N LEU A 9 -20.01 -14.78 -0.18
CA LEU A 9 -19.13 -13.62 -0.14
C LEU A 9 -17.67 -14.09 -0.08
N PRO A 10 -16.75 -13.49 -0.86
CA PRO A 10 -15.32 -13.82 -0.78
C PRO A 10 -14.71 -13.57 0.61
N SER A 11 -15.25 -12.61 1.35
CA SER A 11 -14.92 -12.32 2.74
C SER A 11 -16.20 -12.05 3.51
N ASP A 12 -16.32 -12.67 4.68
CA ASP A 12 -17.41 -12.42 5.61
C ASP A 12 -17.19 -11.16 6.45
N ILE A 13 -16.00 -10.55 6.44
CA ILE A 13 -15.68 -9.34 7.22
C ILE A 13 -15.75 -8.11 6.29
N PRO A 14 -16.77 -7.25 6.43
CA PRO A 14 -16.90 -6.05 5.63
C PRO A 14 -16.09 -4.89 6.22
N ILE A 15 -15.44 -4.13 5.34
CA ILE A 15 -14.54 -3.04 5.72
C ILE A 15 -15.04 -1.75 5.09
N VAL A 16 -15.02 -0.67 5.86
CA VAL A 16 -15.41 0.65 5.35
C VAL A 16 -14.59 1.02 4.11
N GLY A 17 -15.27 1.40 3.03
CA GLY A 17 -14.66 1.80 1.76
C GLY A 17 -14.19 0.64 0.88
N CYS A 18 -14.33 -0.63 1.30
CA CYS A 18 -14.02 -1.79 0.49
C CYS A 18 -15.30 -2.39 -0.11
N GLU A 19 -15.38 -2.46 -1.44
CA GLU A 19 -16.56 -2.99 -2.13
C GLU A 19 -16.73 -4.49 -1.85
N LEU A 20 -17.94 -4.87 -1.41
CA LEU A 20 -18.38 -6.24 -1.28
C LEU A 20 -18.99 -6.71 -2.60
N THR A 21 -18.45 -7.79 -3.16
CA THR A 21 -18.91 -8.38 -4.42
C THR A 21 -19.38 -9.82 -4.20
N PRO A 22 -20.69 -10.04 -3.98
CA PRO A 22 -21.25 -11.37 -3.83
C PRO A 22 -21.09 -12.21 -5.11
N TYR A 23 -20.64 -13.45 -4.93
CA TYR A 23 -20.66 -14.46 -5.97
C TYR A 23 -22.03 -15.12 -5.98
N VAL A 24 -22.72 -15.05 -7.13
CA VAL A 24 -24.06 -15.60 -7.33
C VAL A 24 -23.99 -16.67 -8.41
N LEU A 25 -24.32 -17.91 -8.04
CA LEU A 25 -24.39 -19.04 -8.96
C LEU A 25 -25.84 -19.25 -9.40
N LEU A 26 -26.08 -19.24 -10.71
CA LEU A 26 -27.40 -19.29 -11.31
C LEU A 26 -27.59 -20.59 -12.08
N ARG A 27 -28.83 -21.09 -12.10
CA ARG A 27 -29.30 -22.05 -13.10
C ARG A 27 -30.20 -21.31 -14.08
N ARG A 28 -29.81 -21.33 -15.35
CA ARG A 28 -30.56 -20.74 -16.45
C ARG A 28 -31.73 -21.65 -16.87
N PRO A 29 -32.71 -21.13 -17.63
CA PRO A 29 -33.86 -21.91 -18.09
C PRO A 29 -33.50 -23.13 -18.95
N ASP A 30 -32.38 -23.06 -19.67
CA ASP A 30 -31.77 -24.16 -20.43
C ASP A 30 -31.03 -25.20 -19.56
N SER A 31 -31.14 -25.10 -18.23
CA SER A 31 -30.43 -25.91 -17.23
C SER A 31 -28.92 -25.71 -17.18
N SER A 32 -28.35 -24.77 -17.93
CA SER A 32 -26.94 -24.41 -17.81
C SER A 32 -26.68 -23.66 -16.50
N ILE A 33 -25.44 -23.77 -15.99
CA ILE A 33 -24.99 -23.07 -14.79
C ILE A 33 -24.14 -21.88 -15.24
N ALA A 34 -24.44 -20.70 -14.70
CA ALA A 34 -23.75 -19.47 -15.03
C ALA A 34 -23.54 -18.58 -13.80
N THR A 35 -22.58 -17.66 -13.92
CA THR A 35 -22.24 -16.65 -12.90
C THR A 35 -22.54 -15.23 -13.35
N ASP A 36 -22.90 -15.08 -14.63
CA ASP A 36 -23.21 -13.79 -15.25
C ASP A 36 -24.42 -13.16 -14.58
N ASP A 37 -24.36 -11.85 -14.38
CA ASP A 37 -25.50 -11.10 -13.86
C ASP A 37 -26.66 -11.06 -14.88
N VAL A 38 -27.89 -11.00 -14.39
CA VAL A 38 -29.10 -10.85 -15.20
C VAL A 38 -29.83 -9.59 -14.71
N PRO A 39 -29.46 -8.41 -15.22
CA PRO A 39 -30.03 -7.15 -14.76
C PRO A 39 -31.45 -6.93 -15.28
N GLU A 40 -32.21 -6.06 -14.60
CA GLU A 40 -33.58 -5.69 -15.01
C GLU A 40 -33.63 -5.09 -16.42
N SER A 41 -32.55 -4.44 -16.88
CA SER A 41 -32.44 -3.88 -18.23
C SER A 41 -32.30 -4.93 -19.34
N ALA A 42 -31.95 -6.18 -18.98
CA ALA A 42 -31.74 -7.28 -19.92
C ALA A 42 -32.23 -8.60 -19.29
N PRO A 43 -33.55 -8.77 -19.12
CA PRO A 43 -34.11 -9.96 -18.50
C PRO A 43 -33.89 -11.20 -19.38
N LEU A 44 -33.54 -12.33 -18.75
CA LEU A 44 -33.37 -13.61 -19.40
C LEU A 44 -34.66 -14.41 -19.32
N ASP A 45 -35.28 -14.71 -20.47
CA ASP A 45 -36.58 -15.38 -20.58
C ASP A 45 -37.67 -14.74 -19.71
N GLY A 46 -37.67 -13.40 -19.60
CA GLY A 46 -38.63 -12.65 -18.78
C GLY A 46 -38.30 -12.63 -17.28
N TYR A 47 -37.12 -13.09 -16.86
CA TYR A 47 -36.69 -13.04 -15.46
C TYR A 47 -35.41 -12.21 -15.29
N TYR A 48 -35.29 -11.52 -14.16
CA TYR A 48 -34.08 -10.79 -13.78
C TYR A 48 -33.73 -11.02 -12.30
N LEU A 49 -32.54 -10.64 -11.89
CA LEU A 49 -32.10 -10.72 -10.50
C LEU A 49 -32.30 -9.39 -9.80
N ARG A 50 -32.87 -9.47 -8.60
CA ARG A 50 -33.01 -8.32 -7.70
C ARG A 50 -32.13 -8.52 -6.48
N TYR A 51 -31.37 -7.47 -6.19
CA TYR A 51 -30.43 -7.41 -5.08
C TYR A 51 -30.90 -6.41 -4.04
N LYS A 52 -30.70 -6.76 -2.76
CA LYS A 52 -30.92 -5.83 -1.66
C LYS A 52 -29.85 -6.01 -0.59
N TRP A 53 -29.42 -4.89 -0.03
CA TRP A 53 -28.53 -4.83 1.11
C TRP A 53 -29.28 -4.19 2.27
N TYR A 54 -29.14 -4.77 3.46
CA TYR A 54 -29.70 -4.23 4.67
C TYR A 54 -28.64 -4.11 5.76
N ARG A 55 -28.80 -3.13 6.63
CA ARG A 55 -28.05 -2.97 7.85
C ARG A 55 -28.94 -3.28 9.05
N ILE A 56 -28.44 -4.08 9.99
CA ILE A 56 -29.13 -4.28 11.27
C ILE A 56 -29.06 -2.99 12.10
N GLN A 57 -30.18 -2.52 12.61
CA GLN A 57 -30.23 -1.53 13.68
C GLN A 57 -30.25 -2.30 15.01
N SER A 58 -29.07 -2.44 15.63
CA SER A 58 -28.98 -2.93 16.98
C SER A 58 -28.97 -1.76 17.96
N ASP A 59 -30.05 -1.56 18.72
CA ASP A 59 -30.08 -0.64 19.89
C ASP A 59 -29.06 -1.06 20.97
N ARG A 60 -28.45 -2.23 20.83
CA ARG A 60 -27.30 -2.65 21.62
C ARG A 60 -26.04 -2.15 20.93
N LYS A 61 -25.44 -1.07 21.44
CA LYS A 61 -24.01 -0.77 21.22
C LYS A 61 -23.19 -1.93 21.77
N ILE A 62 -23.01 -2.97 20.97
CA ILE A 62 -22.19 -4.12 21.33
C ILE A 62 -20.76 -3.66 21.13
N ALA A 63 -20.05 -3.47 22.24
CA ALA A 63 -18.62 -3.23 22.21
C ALA A 63 -17.95 -4.39 21.46
N VAL A 64 -17.07 -4.07 20.51
CA VAL A 64 -16.30 -5.04 19.73
C VAL A 64 -14.89 -5.15 20.31
N CYS A 65 -14.32 -6.34 20.24
CA CYS A 65 -12.95 -6.55 20.71
C CYS A 65 -11.95 -5.77 19.85
N SER A 66 -11.00 -5.09 20.48
CA SER A 66 -9.97 -4.30 19.82
C SER A 66 -8.98 -5.14 19.04
N VAL A 67 -8.80 -6.41 19.45
CA VAL A 67 -7.87 -7.38 18.85
C VAL A 67 -8.59 -8.25 17.81
N HIS A 68 -9.87 -8.56 18.07
CA HIS A 68 -10.70 -9.42 17.22
C HIS A 68 -11.97 -8.64 16.84
N PRO A 69 -11.93 -7.74 15.84
CA PRO A 69 -13.04 -6.87 15.50
C PRO A 69 -14.35 -7.60 15.10
N SER A 70 -14.25 -8.88 14.72
CA SER A 70 -15.37 -9.77 14.44
C SER A 70 -16.07 -10.30 15.70
N GLU A 71 -15.41 -10.25 16.85
CA GLU A 71 -15.89 -10.81 18.11
C GLU A 71 -16.49 -9.73 19.02
N GLN A 72 -17.57 -10.10 19.72
CA GLN A 72 -18.15 -9.26 20.75
C GLN A 72 -17.19 -9.14 21.94
N ALA A 73 -16.96 -7.91 22.40
CA ALA A 73 -16.23 -7.67 23.63
C ALA A 73 -17.04 -8.17 24.83
N THR A 74 -16.38 -8.99 25.65
CA THR A 74 -16.90 -9.46 26.93
C THR A 74 -16.17 -8.81 28.11
N LEU A 75 -15.06 -8.11 27.83
CA LEU A 75 -14.16 -7.56 28.82
C LEU A 75 -13.72 -6.15 28.40
N GLN A 76 -13.56 -5.25 29.36
CA GLN A 76 -13.03 -3.91 29.14
C GLN A 76 -11.91 -3.63 30.12
N CYS A 77 -10.76 -3.16 29.62
CA CYS A 77 -9.63 -2.82 30.45
C CYS A 77 -9.81 -1.41 31.06
N LEU A 78 -9.97 -1.37 32.38
CA LEU A 78 -10.13 -0.12 33.13
C LEU A 78 -8.88 0.76 33.12
N GLY A 79 -7.69 0.18 32.92
CA GLY A 79 -6.43 0.92 32.79
C GLY A 79 -6.46 1.88 31.60
N CYS A 80 -7.01 1.44 30.48
CA CYS A 80 -7.11 2.25 29.25
C CYS A 80 -8.05 3.42 29.44
N ILE A 81 -9.17 3.18 30.12
CA ILE A 81 -10.16 4.20 30.44
C ILE A 81 -9.51 5.26 31.34
N LYS A 82 -8.81 4.84 32.40
CA LYS A 82 -8.09 5.74 33.30
C LYS A 82 -7.00 6.54 32.59
N ALA A 83 -6.33 5.93 31.61
CA ALA A 83 -5.29 6.55 30.81
C ALA A 83 -5.82 7.37 29.61
N LYS A 84 -7.15 7.60 29.51
CA LYS A 84 -7.81 8.32 28.40
C LYS A 84 -7.51 7.77 26.99
N ILE A 85 -7.16 6.49 26.88
CA ILE A 85 -6.98 5.81 25.60
C ILE A 85 -8.36 5.61 24.95
N PRO A 86 -8.49 5.71 23.61
CA PRO A 86 -9.78 5.54 22.93
C PRO A 86 -10.52 4.29 23.41
N VAL A 87 -11.78 4.47 23.79
CA VAL A 87 -12.61 3.42 24.41
C VAL A 87 -12.69 2.16 23.52
N ALA A 88 -12.69 2.32 22.20
CA ALA A 88 -12.64 1.21 21.24
C ALA A 88 -11.42 0.29 21.41
N LYS A 89 -10.28 0.82 21.87
CA LYS A 89 -9.07 0.03 22.14
C LYS A 89 -9.11 -0.70 23.48
N SER A 90 -10.05 -0.36 24.37
CA SER A 90 -10.13 -0.93 25.72
C SER A 90 -10.84 -2.27 25.80
N TYR A 91 -11.49 -2.72 24.73
CA TYR A 91 -12.41 -3.85 24.72
C TYR A 91 -11.76 -5.15 24.24
N HIS A 92 -12.10 -6.29 24.86
CA HIS A 92 -11.55 -7.62 24.55
C HIS A 92 -12.65 -8.69 24.53
N CYS A 93 -12.55 -9.68 23.64
CA CYS A 93 -13.57 -10.73 23.50
C CYS A 93 -13.44 -11.85 24.54
N SER A 94 -12.29 -11.98 25.22
CA SER A 94 -12.09 -12.96 26.29
C SER A 94 -10.93 -12.55 27.22
N PRO A 95 -10.83 -13.14 28.44
CA PRO A 95 -9.67 -12.97 29.31
C PRO A 95 -8.35 -13.40 28.67
N ARG A 96 -8.40 -14.44 27.82
CA ARG A 96 -7.24 -14.91 27.07
C ARG A 96 -6.79 -13.88 26.03
N CYS A 97 -7.72 -13.35 25.24
CA CYS A 97 -7.46 -12.25 24.30
C CYS A 97 -6.87 -11.02 25.01
N PHE A 98 -7.38 -10.66 26.18
CA PHE A 98 -6.81 -9.57 26.99
C PHE A 98 -5.39 -9.88 27.48
N SER A 99 -5.14 -11.11 27.97
CA SER A 99 -3.82 -11.54 28.43
C SER A 99 -2.79 -11.55 27.30
N ASP A 100 -3.17 -12.07 26.14
CA ASP A 100 -2.32 -12.13 24.95
C ASP A 100 -1.99 -10.72 24.44
N ALA A 101 -2.96 -9.80 24.50
CA ALA A 101 -2.79 -8.39 24.12
C ALA A 101 -2.21 -7.49 25.23
N TRP A 102 -1.95 -8.01 26.44
CA TRP A 102 -1.56 -7.19 27.59
C TRP A 102 -0.25 -6.44 27.36
N GLN A 103 0.71 -7.05 26.65
CA GLN A 103 1.98 -6.39 26.35
C GLN A 103 1.78 -5.14 25.48
N HIS A 104 0.88 -5.18 24.50
CA HIS A 104 0.49 -4.03 23.69
C HIS A 104 -0.25 -2.98 24.53
N HIS A 105 -1.15 -3.43 25.41
CA HIS A 105 -1.88 -2.54 26.30
C HIS A 105 -1.00 -1.79 27.29
N ARG A 106 0.02 -2.47 27.82
CA ARG A 106 1.00 -1.87 28.72
C ARG A 106 1.74 -0.73 28.03
N VAL A 107 2.17 -0.91 26.78
CA VAL A 107 2.83 0.16 26.01
C VAL A 107 1.90 1.35 25.78
N LEU A 108 0.63 1.10 25.44
CA LEU A 108 -0.36 2.18 25.31
C LEU A 108 -0.53 2.94 26.64
N HIS A 109 -0.56 2.23 27.77
CA HIS A 109 -0.62 2.85 29.09
C HIS A 109 0.65 3.66 29.40
N ASP A 110 1.82 3.12 29.08
CA ASP A 110 3.11 3.78 29.31
C ASP A 110 3.23 5.06 28.47
N HIS A 111 2.79 5.03 27.20
CA HIS A 111 2.73 6.20 26.32
C HIS A 111 1.73 7.25 26.83
N ALA A 112 0.54 6.83 27.23
CA ALA A 112 -0.46 7.73 27.80
C ALA A 112 0.01 8.34 29.13
N ALA A 113 0.69 7.58 29.99
CA ALA A 113 1.29 8.07 31.22
C ALA A 113 2.43 9.08 30.96
N SER A 114 3.23 8.84 29.93
CA SER A 114 4.30 9.75 29.51
C SER A 114 3.74 11.08 28.97
N ALA A 115 2.65 11.03 28.21
CA ALA A 115 1.96 12.22 27.71
C ALA A 115 1.29 13.05 28.83
N VAL A 116 0.86 12.42 29.93
CA VAL A 116 0.33 13.14 31.11
C VAL A 116 1.47 13.78 31.91
N ASN A 117 2.67 13.19 31.95
CA ASN A 117 3.83 13.79 32.59
C ASN A 117 4.42 14.98 31.81
N GLU A 118 4.27 15.02 30.48
CA GLU A 118 4.65 16.18 29.66
C GLU A 118 3.64 17.34 29.75
N ASN A 119 2.35 17.04 29.99
CA ASN A 119 1.27 18.02 30.10
C ASN A 119 0.88 18.35 31.55
N GLY A 120 1.68 17.94 32.54
CA GLY A 120 1.38 18.07 33.97
C GLY A 120 1.49 19.49 34.56
N ILE A 121 1.72 20.52 33.73
CA ILE A 121 1.70 21.93 34.12
C ILE A 121 0.84 22.66 33.12
N GLU A 122 -0.48 22.60 33.29
CA GLU A 122 -1.54 23.44 32.66
C GLU A 122 -2.77 22.56 32.46
N GLU A 123 -3.61 22.43 33.50
CA GLU A 123 -5.07 22.19 33.42
C GLU A 123 -5.57 21.67 34.79
N GLU A 124 -5.38 22.47 35.83
CA GLU A 124 -6.10 22.31 37.09
C GLU A 124 -7.04 23.51 37.29
N GLU A 125 -8.00 23.72 36.37
CA GLU A 125 -9.16 24.61 36.59
C GLU A 125 -10.20 24.56 35.45
N LEU A 126 -10.86 23.42 35.21
CA LEU A 126 -12.25 23.44 34.67
C LEU A 126 -12.87 22.04 34.68
N PHE A 127 -14.12 21.95 35.15
CA PHE A 127 -15.01 20.77 35.21
C PHE A 127 -14.91 19.89 36.46
N GLY A 128 -15.44 20.43 37.55
CA GLY A 128 -16.01 19.63 38.62
C GLY A 128 -17.39 19.03 38.27
N ARG A 129 -17.57 17.79 38.73
CA ARG A 129 -18.83 17.06 38.99
C ARG A 129 -19.55 16.44 37.79
N PHE A 130 -19.50 15.11 37.70
CA PHE A 130 -20.62 14.21 38.05
C PHE A 130 -20.10 12.78 38.26
N ASN A 131 -20.31 12.24 39.46
CA ASN A 131 -20.13 10.84 39.81
C ASN A 131 -21.51 10.20 40.05
N SER A 132 -21.70 9.04 39.42
CA SER A 132 -22.53 7.87 39.71
C SER A 132 -23.66 7.85 40.77
N SER A 133 -24.78 7.26 40.31
CA SER A 133 -25.65 6.25 40.95
C SER A 133 -26.53 6.58 42.17
N GLY A 134 -27.82 6.26 42.04
CA GLY A 134 -28.74 6.05 43.16
C GLY A 134 -30.17 5.67 42.74
N SER A 135 -30.57 4.42 43.00
CA SER A 135 -31.94 3.91 42.91
C SER A 135 -32.89 4.61 43.88
N GLY A 136 -34.15 4.85 43.48
CA GLY A 136 -35.19 5.38 44.38
C GLY A 136 -36.57 5.50 43.73
N VAL A 137 -37.50 4.72 44.23
CA VAL A 137 -38.88 4.43 43.81
C VAL A 137 -39.92 5.53 44.17
N ILE A 138 -40.88 5.77 43.25
CA ILE A 138 -42.32 6.19 43.40
C ILE A 138 -42.76 7.67 43.64
N ASN A 139 -43.58 8.13 42.66
CA ASN A 139 -44.83 8.92 42.65
C ASN A 139 -44.96 10.45 42.51
N THR A 140 -45.96 10.75 41.65
CA THR A 140 -46.99 11.82 41.62
C THR A 140 -46.72 13.19 40.98
N ASN A 141 -47.32 13.34 39.78
CA ASN A 141 -48.29 14.35 39.31
C ASN A 141 -48.03 15.87 39.38
N LEU A 142 -48.63 16.54 38.37
CA LEU A 142 -48.94 17.98 38.15
C LEU A 142 -47.90 18.72 37.28
N SER A 143 -48.13 18.93 35.97
CA SER A 143 -49.05 19.88 35.29
C SER A 143 -48.69 21.36 35.51
N GLY A 144 -48.30 22.05 34.43
CA GLY A 144 -48.11 23.50 34.40
C GLY A 144 -47.75 24.00 33.01
N SER A 145 -48.76 24.47 32.28
CA SER A 145 -48.71 25.04 30.93
C SER A 145 -48.33 26.53 30.91
N ALA A 146 -48.06 27.03 29.70
CA ALA A 146 -48.02 28.44 29.25
C ALA A 146 -46.68 29.18 29.49
N SER A 147 -46.14 30.03 28.60
CA SER A 147 -46.64 30.61 27.34
C SER A 147 -45.50 31.27 26.56
N SER A 148 -45.70 31.29 25.25
CA SER A 148 -45.02 32.00 24.16
C SER A 148 -44.89 33.53 24.29
N ILE A 149 -43.80 34.07 23.75
CA ILE A 149 -43.61 35.29 22.89
C ILE A 149 -42.08 35.31 22.63
N GLY A 150 -41.49 35.31 21.44
CA GLY A 150 -41.94 35.66 20.10
C GLY A 150 -41.02 36.76 19.55
N GLN A 151 -39.91 36.41 18.90
CA GLN A 151 -39.19 37.26 17.92
C GLN A 151 -38.13 36.44 17.14
N SER A 152 -38.35 36.31 15.84
CA SER A 152 -37.48 35.77 14.77
C SER A 152 -36.96 36.95 13.91
N PRO A 153 -36.11 36.81 12.85
CA PRO A 153 -35.60 35.58 12.22
C PRO A 153 -34.09 35.59 11.88
N SER A 154 -33.47 34.42 11.78
CA SER A 154 -32.25 34.23 10.97
C SER A 154 -32.22 32.84 10.37
N LEU A 155 -32.09 32.81 9.04
CA LEU A 155 -32.07 31.65 8.15
C LEU A 155 -30.93 30.69 8.48
N ASN A 156 -31.25 29.40 8.65
CA ASN A 156 -30.42 28.27 8.24
C ASN A 156 -31.25 26.98 8.32
N ASN A 157 -31.90 26.64 7.20
CA ASN A 157 -32.67 25.41 7.05
C ASN A 157 -31.71 24.30 6.59
N GLY A 158 -31.09 23.60 7.54
CA GLY A 158 -30.40 22.35 7.28
C GLY A 158 -31.43 21.24 7.12
N SER A 159 -31.62 20.79 5.88
CA SER A 159 -32.47 19.66 5.52
C SER A 159 -32.00 18.38 6.22
N ALA A 160 -32.87 17.79 7.04
CA ALA A 160 -32.71 16.44 7.57
C ALA A 160 -32.61 15.43 6.41
N PRO A 161 -31.74 14.41 6.49
CA PRO A 161 -31.70 13.37 5.48
C PRO A 161 -32.99 12.54 5.56
N LEU A 162 -33.78 12.62 4.49
CA LEU A 162 -34.94 11.76 4.24
C LEU A 162 -34.43 10.32 4.05
N TYR A 163 -34.61 9.47 5.06
CA TYR A 163 -34.40 8.04 4.92
C TYR A 163 -35.45 7.42 3.98
N PRO A 164 -35.08 6.49 3.06
CA PRO A 164 -36.05 5.68 2.34
C PRO A 164 -36.84 4.77 3.30
N ALA A 165 -38.06 4.42 2.91
CA ALA A 165 -39.05 3.70 3.72
C ALA A 165 -38.48 2.47 4.46
N ALA A 166 -38.65 2.43 5.79
CA ALA A 166 -38.31 1.29 6.61
C ALA A 166 -39.21 0.08 6.27
N ILE A 167 -38.62 -1.02 5.82
CA ILE A 167 -39.30 -2.32 5.73
C ILE A 167 -38.94 -3.08 7.00
N THR A 168 -39.82 -3.03 8.00
CA THR A 168 -39.66 -3.76 9.25
C THR A 168 -40.01 -5.24 9.05
N GLU A 169 -39.02 -6.09 8.79
CA GLU A 169 -39.17 -7.54 8.96
C GLU A 169 -39.05 -7.90 10.45
N ARG A 170 -40.19 -8.01 11.14
CA ARG A 170 -40.25 -8.50 12.54
C ARG A 170 -40.24 -10.04 12.56
N SER A 171 -39.08 -10.66 12.38
CA SER A 171 -38.93 -12.12 12.56
C SER A 171 -38.04 -12.53 13.75
N SER A 172 -37.32 -11.60 14.40
CA SER A 172 -36.45 -11.93 15.55
C SER A 172 -36.30 -10.83 16.61
N GLY A 173 -37.00 -9.69 16.49
CA GLY A 173 -36.78 -8.50 17.34
C GLY A 173 -35.64 -7.61 16.87
N GLU A 174 -35.04 -7.93 15.72
CA GLU A 174 -34.00 -7.15 15.05
C GLU A 174 -34.63 -6.30 13.93
N THR A 175 -34.25 -5.03 13.82
CA THR A 175 -34.77 -4.13 12.77
C THR A 175 -33.73 -4.00 11.66
N TRP A 176 -34.13 -4.20 10.41
CA TRP A 176 -33.24 -4.12 9.24
C TRP A 176 -33.61 -2.91 8.38
N PHE A 177 -32.60 -2.16 7.92
CA PHE A 177 -32.78 -1.00 7.05
C PHE A 177 -32.13 -1.25 5.70
N GLU A 178 -32.87 -1.03 4.61
CA GLU A 178 -32.34 -1.14 3.27
C GLU A 178 -31.29 -0.03 3.03
N VAL A 179 -30.06 -0.42 2.72
CA VAL A 179 -28.91 0.47 2.47
C VAL A 179 -28.44 0.45 1.02
N GLY A 180 -28.87 -0.54 0.22
CA GLY A 180 -28.49 -0.63 -1.18
C GLY A 180 -29.35 -1.59 -2.00
N ARG A 181 -29.38 -1.39 -3.32
CA ARG A 181 -30.09 -2.24 -4.30
C ARG A 181 -29.19 -2.80 -5.41
N SER A 182 -27.91 -2.47 -5.37
CA SER A 182 -26.92 -2.98 -6.32
C SER A 182 -26.47 -4.38 -5.94
N LYS A 183 -25.93 -5.13 -6.91
CA LYS A 183 -25.27 -6.41 -6.64
C LYS A 183 -24.14 -6.24 -5.64
N THR A 184 -23.33 -5.18 -5.82
CA THR A 184 -22.24 -4.81 -4.92
C THR A 184 -22.68 -3.78 -3.88
N TYR A 185 -21.94 -3.69 -2.77
CA TYR A 185 -22.13 -2.66 -1.76
C TYR A 185 -20.81 -2.26 -1.13
N THR A 186 -20.58 -0.95 -0.98
CA THR A 186 -19.39 -0.42 -0.29
C THR A 186 -19.80 0.08 1.09
N PRO A 187 -19.38 -0.59 2.18
CA PRO A 187 -19.72 -0.16 3.54
C PRO A 187 -19.23 1.25 3.84
N THR A 188 -20.07 2.00 4.55
CA THR A 188 -19.83 3.38 4.95
C THR A 188 -19.47 3.47 6.44
N ALA A 189 -19.07 4.66 6.90
CA ALA A 189 -18.80 4.89 8.32
C ALA A 189 -20.02 4.62 9.21
N ASP A 190 -21.24 4.82 8.71
CA ASP A 190 -22.47 4.55 9.44
C ASP A 190 -22.73 3.05 9.65
N ASP A 191 -22.09 2.21 8.84
CA ASP A 191 -22.26 0.77 8.92
C ASP A 191 -21.34 0.13 9.98
N ILE A 192 -20.33 0.87 10.47
CA ILE A 192 -19.36 0.38 11.46
C ILE A 192 -20.07 -0.24 12.68
N GLY A 193 -19.66 -1.45 13.03
CA GLY A 193 -20.21 -2.22 14.15
C GLY A 193 -21.52 -2.95 13.84
N HIS A 194 -22.14 -2.71 12.69
CA HIS A 194 -23.38 -3.35 12.26
C HIS A 194 -23.11 -4.55 11.34
N VAL A 195 -24.00 -5.54 11.40
CA VAL A 195 -24.05 -6.65 10.43
C VAL A 195 -24.82 -6.19 9.19
N LEU A 196 -24.31 -6.56 8.01
CA LEU A 196 -24.99 -6.37 6.75
C LEU A 196 -25.67 -7.68 6.32
N LYS A 197 -26.85 -7.57 5.74
CA LYS A 197 -27.62 -8.66 5.14
C LYS A 197 -27.70 -8.44 3.63
N PHE A 198 -27.22 -9.38 2.84
CA PHE A 198 -27.41 -9.41 1.40
C PHE A 198 -28.55 -10.35 1.04
N GLU A 199 -29.45 -9.92 0.15
CA GLU A 199 -30.53 -10.71 -0.39
C GLU A 199 -30.47 -10.73 -1.92
N CYS A 200 -30.64 -11.91 -2.50
CA CYS A 200 -30.70 -12.14 -3.93
C CYS A 200 -31.89 -13.05 -4.28
N VAL A 201 -32.72 -12.61 -5.23
CA VAL A 201 -33.89 -13.37 -5.69
C VAL A 201 -34.12 -13.14 -7.18
N ALA A 202 -34.56 -14.18 -7.89
CA ALA A 202 -35.06 -14.05 -9.25
C ALA A 202 -36.45 -13.42 -9.22
N VAL A 203 -36.74 -12.50 -10.14
CA VAL A 203 -37.99 -11.76 -10.22
C VAL A 203 -38.53 -11.90 -11.63
N ASP A 204 -39.84 -12.11 -11.74
CA ASP A 204 -40.56 -12.12 -13.00
C ASP A 204 -40.75 -10.67 -13.49
N ALA A 205 -40.36 -10.39 -14.72
CA ALA A 205 -40.33 -9.03 -15.29
C ALA A 205 -41.73 -8.45 -15.51
N GLU A 206 -42.75 -9.28 -15.71
CA GLU A 206 -44.13 -8.82 -15.95
C GLU A 206 -44.86 -8.52 -14.64
N THR A 207 -44.74 -9.44 -13.68
CA THR A 207 -45.46 -9.36 -12.41
C THR A 207 -44.69 -8.63 -11.32
N THR A 208 -43.37 -8.43 -11.49
CA THR A 208 -42.42 -7.90 -10.49
C THR A 208 -42.38 -8.71 -9.18
N LEU A 209 -42.94 -9.91 -9.19
CA LEU A 209 -43.00 -10.80 -8.03
C LEU A 209 -41.75 -11.67 -7.95
N PRO A 210 -41.23 -11.92 -6.73
CA PRO A 210 -40.12 -12.84 -6.54
C PRO A 210 -40.53 -14.26 -6.91
N VAL A 211 -39.63 -14.96 -7.58
CA VAL A 211 -39.83 -16.31 -8.05
C VAL A 211 -38.75 -17.23 -7.47
N GLY A 212 -39.19 -18.20 -6.68
CA GLY A 212 -38.30 -19.11 -5.96
C GLY A 212 -37.87 -18.58 -4.59
N HIS A 213 -36.80 -19.18 -4.06
CA HIS A 213 -36.29 -18.91 -2.72
C HIS A 213 -35.42 -17.64 -2.69
N VAL A 214 -35.63 -16.77 -1.69
CA VAL A 214 -34.77 -15.61 -1.43
C VAL A 214 -33.47 -16.11 -0.79
N ASN A 215 -32.36 -15.97 -1.48
CA ASN A 215 -31.05 -16.36 -0.94
C ASN A 215 -30.48 -15.20 -0.12
N THR A 216 -30.18 -15.47 1.13
CA THR A 216 -29.71 -14.46 2.09
C THR A 216 -28.34 -14.82 2.65
N ILE A 217 -27.48 -13.82 2.81
CA ILE A 217 -26.19 -13.93 3.51
C ILE A 217 -26.08 -12.84 4.56
N LEU A 218 -25.53 -13.18 5.72
CA LEU A 218 -25.16 -12.23 6.76
C LEU A 218 -23.65 -12.08 6.79
N THR A 219 -23.18 -10.84 6.93
CA THR A 219 -21.77 -10.55 7.15
C THR A 219 -21.42 -10.61 8.63
N SER A 220 -20.13 -10.58 8.95
CA SER A 220 -19.64 -10.09 10.24
C SER A 220 -19.93 -8.60 10.40
N ARG A 221 -19.64 -8.04 11.58
CA ARG A 221 -19.76 -6.61 11.81
C ARG A 221 -18.80 -5.82 10.92
N VAL A 222 -19.24 -4.70 10.38
CA VAL A 222 -18.38 -3.80 9.62
C VAL A 222 -17.29 -3.22 10.51
N ILE A 223 -16.05 -3.29 10.05
CA ILE A 223 -14.89 -2.78 10.77
C ILE A 223 -14.37 -1.51 10.09
N PRO A 224 -13.84 -0.54 10.85
CA PRO A 224 -13.12 0.58 10.25
C PRO A 224 -11.91 0.05 9.49
N ALA A 225 -11.54 0.71 8.39
CA ALA A 225 -10.31 0.37 7.67
C ALA A 225 -9.11 0.61 8.60
N PRO A 226 -8.27 -0.42 8.88
CA PRO A 226 -6.99 -0.23 9.54
C PRO A 226 -6.19 0.88 8.88
N SER A 227 -5.55 1.72 9.69
CA SER A 227 -4.66 2.78 9.21
C SER A 227 -3.31 2.63 9.90
N PRO A 228 -2.23 2.32 9.16
CA PRO A 228 -0.91 2.24 9.76
C PRO A 228 -0.51 3.62 10.32
N THR A 229 0.40 3.61 11.28
CA THR A 229 0.98 4.86 11.78
C THR A 229 1.74 5.55 10.64
N PRO A 230 1.47 6.84 10.35
CA PRO A 230 2.16 7.54 9.27
C PRO A 230 3.67 7.59 9.50
N ARG A 231 4.41 7.13 8.49
CA ARG A 231 5.87 7.23 8.41
C ARG A 231 6.32 8.66 8.11
N ARG A 232 7.49 9.07 8.58
CA ARG A 232 8.01 10.45 8.52
C ARG A 232 9.35 10.51 7.79
N LEU A 233 9.55 11.57 7.01
CA LEU A 233 10.85 11.90 6.44
C LEU A 233 11.77 12.42 7.55
N ILE A 234 12.90 11.76 7.73
CA ILE A 234 13.96 12.11 8.69
C ILE A 234 15.06 12.84 7.92
N PRO A 235 15.37 14.10 8.26
CA PRO A 235 16.51 14.81 7.69
C PRO A 235 17.82 14.08 8.01
N VAL A 236 18.70 13.96 7.02
CA VAL A 236 20.03 13.34 7.21
C VAL A 236 21.17 14.36 7.19
N ASN A 237 20.95 15.58 6.66
CA ASN A 237 21.95 16.64 6.67
C ASN A 237 21.80 17.55 7.90
N GLY A 238 22.75 17.46 8.82
CA GLY A 238 22.82 18.26 10.06
C GLY A 238 23.29 19.70 9.84
N VAL A 239 22.48 20.53 9.19
CA VAL A 239 22.60 21.99 9.35
C VAL A 239 21.58 22.42 10.41
N ASP A 240 22.00 22.35 11.68
CA ASP A 240 21.34 23.09 12.74
C ASP A 240 21.43 24.59 12.44
N VAL A 241 20.30 25.24 12.18
CA VAL A 241 20.14 26.62 12.63
C VAL A 241 19.05 26.61 13.69
N LEU A 242 19.53 26.66 14.93
CA LEU A 242 18.82 27.12 16.11
C LEU A 242 17.88 28.29 15.74
N GLY A 243 16.57 28.06 15.79
CA GLY A 243 15.54 29.11 15.82
C GLY A 243 14.76 29.35 14.52
N HIS A 244 13.78 28.49 14.24
CA HIS A 244 12.42 28.96 13.90
C HIS A 244 11.42 27.84 14.14
N LEU A 245 10.71 27.91 15.27
CA LEU A 245 9.45 27.21 15.48
C LEU A 245 8.40 27.87 14.59
N ASP A 246 8.33 27.47 13.32
CA ASP A 246 7.12 27.67 12.52
C ASP A 246 6.51 26.30 12.22
N SER A 247 5.60 25.92 13.11
CA SER A 247 4.50 25.04 12.75
C SER A 247 3.73 25.75 11.63
N ASP A 248 3.55 25.08 10.50
CA ASP A 248 2.77 25.52 9.31
C ASP A 248 3.50 26.28 8.18
N CYS A 249 4.55 25.71 7.56
CA CYS A 249 4.71 25.81 6.10
C CYS A 249 5.80 24.87 5.57
N ARG A 250 5.42 23.85 4.78
CA ARG A 250 6.37 23.21 3.84
C ARG A 250 6.58 24.15 2.65
N THR A 251 7.28 25.26 2.85
CA THR A 251 7.96 25.93 1.74
C THR A 251 9.02 24.96 1.24
N ALA A 252 8.72 24.27 0.14
CA ALA A 252 9.67 23.41 -0.56
C ALA A 252 11.01 24.15 -0.63
N SER A 253 12.05 23.61 -0.01
CA SER A 253 13.37 24.20 -0.10
C SER A 253 13.70 24.28 -1.60
N SER A 254 13.96 25.50 -2.09
CA SER A 254 14.01 25.77 -3.52
C SER A 254 14.98 24.80 -4.22
N GLY A 255 14.45 23.84 -4.99
CA GLY A 255 15.23 22.86 -5.75
C GLY A 255 15.41 21.44 -5.16
N THR A 256 14.67 21.03 -4.11
CA THR A 256 14.60 19.60 -3.70
C THR A 256 13.45 18.86 -4.38
N PHE A 257 13.56 17.53 -4.53
CA PHE A 257 12.51 16.66 -5.04
C PHE A 257 12.56 15.29 -4.37
N THR A 258 11.45 14.55 -4.34
CA THR A 258 11.36 13.24 -3.68
C THR A 258 11.12 12.09 -4.64
N VAL A 259 11.62 10.91 -4.29
CA VAL A 259 11.55 9.68 -5.09
C VAL A 259 11.11 8.53 -4.20
N LEU A 260 9.99 7.90 -4.54
CA LEU A 260 9.46 6.69 -3.90
C LEU A 260 9.86 5.46 -4.74
N SER A 261 10.32 4.38 -4.11
CA SER A 261 10.42 3.04 -4.70
C SER A 261 9.59 2.06 -3.89
N TYR A 262 8.71 1.29 -4.52
CA TYR A 262 7.82 0.39 -3.80
C TYR A 262 7.35 -0.80 -4.67
N ASN A 263 7.68 -2.02 -4.25
CA ASN A 263 7.04 -3.23 -4.75
C ASN A 263 5.65 -3.34 -4.09
N ILE A 264 4.58 -3.31 -4.89
CA ILE A 264 3.20 -3.24 -4.37
C ILE A 264 2.50 -4.60 -4.26
N LEU A 265 3.23 -5.70 -4.48
CA LEU A 265 2.72 -7.07 -4.47
C LEU A 265 1.59 -7.30 -5.48
N ALA A 266 1.89 -7.92 -6.62
CA ALA A 266 0.88 -8.23 -7.62
C ALA A 266 -0.19 -9.17 -7.04
N ASP A 267 -1.45 -9.01 -7.42
CA ASP A 267 -2.54 -9.83 -6.88
C ASP A 267 -2.42 -11.30 -7.26
N GLN A 268 -1.85 -11.60 -8.42
CA GLN A 268 -1.51 -12.98 -8.81
C GLN A 268 -0.56 -13.68 -7.82
N TYR A 269 0.23 -12.93 -7.04
CA TYR A 269 1.17 -13.48 -6.06
C TYR A 269 0.61 -13.41 -4.63
N ALA A 270 -0.40 -12.57 -4.36
CA ALA A 270 -1.04 -12.37 -3.06
C ALA A 270 -1.98 -13.54 -2.67
N THR A 271 -1.47 -14.77 -2.66
CA THR A 271 -2.26 -15.98 -2.38
C THR A 271 -2.27 -16.33 -0.90
N ASN A 272 -3.37 -16.93 -0.43
CA ASN A 272 -3.48 -17.41 0.96
C ASN A 272 -2.47 -18.53 1.29
N ASP A 273 -1.93 -19.23 0.29
CA ASP A 273 -0.93 -20.29 0.51
C ASP A 273 0.41 -19.69 0.99
N ILE A 274 0.87 -18.64 0.32
CA ILE A 274 2.10 -17.92 0.66
C ILE A 274 1.88 -17.07 1.92
N TYR A 275 0.75 -16.36 1.99
CA TYR A 275 0.46 -15.39 3.04
C TYR A 275 -0.60 -15.88 4.03
N SER A 276 -0.54 -17.16 4.43
CA SER A 276 -1.53 -17.81 5.33
C SER A 276 -1.73 -17.15 6.70
N TYR A 277 -0.85 -16.23 7.10
CA TYR A 277 -0.97 -15.41 8.31
C TYR A 277 -1.82 -14.15 8.11
N CYS A 278 -1.92 -13.65 6.87
CA CYS A 278 -2.68 -12.46 6.57
C CYS A 278 -4.14 -12.84 6.28
N PRO A 279 -5.14 -12.17 6.90
CA PRO A 279 -6.53 -12.46 6.61
C PRO A 279 -6.85 -12.28 5.12
N SER A 280 -7.67 -13.17 4.55
CA SER A 280 -8.01 -13.15 3.12
C SER A 280 -8.61 -11.82 2.65
N TRP A 281 -9.36 -11.14 3.52
CA TRP A 281 -9.90 -9.81 3.26
C TRP A 281 -8.80 -8.75 3.13
N ALA A 282 -7.72 -8.85 3.91
CA ALA A 282 -6.59 -7.94 3.89
C ALA A 282 -5.66 -8.21 2.69
N LEU A 283 -5.62 -9.45 2.22
CA LEU A 283 -4.94 -9.85 0.99
C LEU A 283 -5.71 -9.45 -0.27
N SER A 284 -7.03 -9.32 -0.20
CA SER A 284 -7.84 -9.03 -1.37
C SER A 284 -7.46 -7.71 -2.06
N TRP A 285 -7.35 -7.72 -3.39
CA TRP A 285 -7.04 -6.51 -4.16
C TRP A 285 -7.95 -5.30 -3.87
N PRO A 286 -9.29 -5.44 -3.74
CA PRO A 286 -10.16 -4.30 -3.45
C PRO A 286 -9.79 -3.56 -2.16
N TYR A 287 -9.31 -4.28 -1.15
CA TYR A 287 -8.81 -3.70 0.09
C TYR A 287 -7.41 -3.11 -0.10
N ARG A 288 -6.47 -3.92 -0.62
CA ARG A 288 -5.06 -3.51 -0.80
C ARG A 288 -4.93 -2.27 -1.66
N ARG A 289 -5.64 -2.18 -2.79
CA ARG A 289 -5.54 -1.06 -3.73
C ARG A 289 -5.89 0.28 -3.08
N GLN A 290 -6.89 0.30 -2.18
CA GLN A 290 -7.31 1.52 -1.51
C GLN A 290 -6.28 1.96 -0.46
N ASN A 291 -5.70 1.01 0.26
CA ASN A 291 -4.65 1.29 1.23
C ASN A 291 -3.34 1.71 0.56
N LEU A 292 -2.93 1.02 -0.51
CA LEU A 292 -1.77 1.37 -1.34
C LEU A 292 -1.92 2.78 -1.90
N LEU A 293 -3.09 3.13 -2.45
CA LEU A 293 -3.36 4.48 -2.95
C LEU A 293 -3.24 5.52 -1.83
N ARG A 294 -3.84 5.26 -0.65
CA ARG A 294 -3.76 6.15 0.51
C ARG A 294 -2.32 6.35 0.97
N GLU A 295 -1.53 5.29 1.03
CA GLU A 295 -0.11 5.33 1.40
C GLU A 295 0.69 6.16 0.38
N ILE A 296 0.60 5.82 -0.91
CA ILE A 296 1.35 6.46 -2.00
C ILE A 296 1.02 7.95 -2.08
N VAL A 297 -0.27 8.30 -2.06
CA VAL A 297 -0.73 9.70 -2.10
C VAL A 297 -0.34 10.44 -0.82
N GLY A 298 -0.35 9.76 0.33
CA GLY A 298 0.06 10.31 1.62
C GLY A 298 1.51 10.80 1.63
N TYR A 299 2.41 10.09 0.95
CA TYR A 299 3.82 10.50 0.82
C TYR A 299 4.03 11.72 -0.07
N ARG A 300 3.10 12.02 -0.99
CA ARG A 300 3.18 13.14 -1.95
C ARG A 300 4.50 13.19 -2.71
N ALA A 301 5.04 12.03 -3.10
CA ALA A 301 6.36 11.96 -3.69
C ALA A 301 6.37 12.49 -5.14
N ASP A 302 7.43 13.15 -5.59
CA ASP A 302 7.40 13.77 -6.92
C ASP A 302 7.60 12.76 -8.06
N ILE A 303 8.31 11.67 -7.77
CA ILE A 303 8.56 10.55 -8.67
C ILE A 303 8.24 9.25 -7.92
N LEU A 304 7.46 8.36 -8.54
CA LEU A 304 7.07 7.06 -7.98
C LEU A 304 7.59 5.95 -8.90
N CYS A 305 8.37 5.02 -8.36
CA CYS A 305 8.85 3.82 -9.03
C CYS A 305 8.18 2.60 -8.40
N LEU A 306 7.17 2.04 -9.07
CA LEU A 306 6.43 0.89 -8.58
C LEU A 306 6.84 -0.39 -9.31
N GLN A 307 6.97 -1.49 -8.58
CA GLN A 307 7.20 -2.85 -9.10
C GLN A 307 5.99 -3.73 -8.84
N GLU A 308 5.87 -4.85 -9.56
CA GLU A 308 4.73 -5.78 -9.48
C GLU A 308 3.36 -5.16 -9.78
N VAL A 309 3.35 -4.22 -10.72
CA VAL A 309 2.12 -3.56 -11.15
C VAL A 309 1.44 -4.38 -12.24
N GLN A 310 0.33 -5.06 -11.90
CA GLN A 310 -0.50 -5.78 -12.89
C GLN A 310 -1.13 -4.83 -13.91
N HIS A 311 -1.25 -5.31 -15.14
CA HIS A 311 -1.62 -4.47 -16.28
C HIS A 311 -3.05 -3.93 -16.20
N ASP A 312 -4.02 -4.78 -15.88
CA ASP A 312 -5.41 -4.39 -15.63
C ASP A 312 -5.51 -3.37 -14.48
N HIS A 313 -4.83 -3.64 -13.36
CA HIS A 313 -4.80 -2.77 -12.19
C HIS A 313 -4.16 -1.40 -12.48
N PHE A 314 -3.19 -1.36 -13.40
CA PHE A 314 -2.60 -0.12 -13.86
C PHE A 314 -3.62 0.73 -14.63
N GLU A 315 -4.24 0.17 -15.66
CA GLU A 315 -5.16 0.89 -16.56
C GLU A 315 -6.46 1.29 -15.85
N GLU A 316 -7.03 0.40 -15.05
CA GLU A 316 -8.36 0.59 -14.46
C GLU A 316 -8.33 1.39 -13.15
N PHE A 317 -7.21 1.39 -12.42
CA PHE A 317 -7.14 1.97 -11.08
C PHE A 317 -5.95 2.91 -10.87
N LEU A 318 -4.70 2.43 -10.95
CA LEU A 318 -3.55 3.25 -10.54
C LEU A 318 -3.33 4.46 -11.43
N ALA A 319 -3.39 4.31 -12.75
CA ALA A 319 -3.24 5.40 -13.70
C ALA A 319 -4.34 6.48 -13.55
N PRO A 320 -5.65 6.15 -13.57
CA PRO A 320 -6.70 7.15 -13.42
C PRO A 320 -6.73 7.79 -12.03
N GLU A 321 -6.45 7.04 -10.94
CA GLU A 321 -6.45 7.64 -9.60
C GLU A 321 -5.24 8.56 -9.38
N LEU A 322 -4.03 8.17 -9.79
CA LEU A 322 -2.85 9.03 -9.66
C LEU A 322 -2.89 10.23 -10.64
N ASP A 323 -3.59 10.10 -11.77
CA ASP A 323 -3.86 11.22 -12.67
C ASP A 323 -4.59 12.37 -11.97
N LYS A 324 -5.62 12.05 -11.16
CA LYS A 324 -6.35 13.02 -10.33
C LYS A 324 -5.45 13.76 -9.34
N HIS A 325 -4.35 13.13 -8.94
CA HIS A 325 -3.33 13.70 -8.06
C HIS A 325 -2.18 14.42 -8.83
N GLY A 326 -2.31 14.60 -10.15
CA GLY A 326 -1.38 15.36 -10.98
C GLY A 326 -0.19 14.57 -11.51
N TYR A 327 -0.20 13.24 -11.42
CA TYR A 327 0.87 12.38 -11.91
C TYR A 327 0.65 11.99 -13.38
N GLN A 328 1.74 12.00 -14.15
CA GLN A 328 1.84 11.34 -15.43
C GLN A 328 2.53 9.99 -15.26
N ALA A 329 2.02 8.96 -15.95
CA ALA A 329 2.50 7.59 -15.82
C ALA A 329 3.27 7.13 -17.06
N LEU A 330 4.29 6.29 -16.82
CA LEU A 330 4.94 5.44 -17.82
C LEU A 330 4.88 4.01 -17.30
N TYR A 331 4.48 3.07 -18.16
CA TYR A 331 4.34 1.67 -17.77
C TYR A 331 5.04 0.75 -18.76
N LYS A 332 5.60 -0.34 -18.24
CA LYS A 332 6.11 -1.47 -19.02
C LYS A 332 5.77 -2.78 -18.30
N ARG A 333 4.86 -3.55 -18.90
CA ARG A 333 4.59 -4.93 -18.50
C ARG A 333 5.76 -5.86 -18.83
N LYS A 334 5.91 -6.94 -18.06
CA LYS A 334 6.80 -8.06 -18.38
C LYS A 334 6.35 -8.73 -19.68
N THR A 335 7.29 -9.36 -20.39
CA THR A 335 7.01 -10.04 -21.66
C THR A 335 6.56 -11.47 -21.34
N ALA A 336 5.35 -11.92 -21.68
CA ALA A 336 4.88 -13.27 -21.35
C ALA A 336 5.43 -14.38 -22.28
N GLU A 337 6.75 -14.52 -22.34
CA GLU A 337 7.38 -15.61 -23.11
C GLU A 337 7.49 -16.90 -22.31
N VAL A 338 7.55 -16.84 -20.97
CA VAL A 338 7.96 -18.00 -20.16
C VAL A 338 6.80 -18.69 -19.44
N TYR A 339 5.68 -18.02 -19.13
CA TYR A 339 4.53 -18.70 -18.49
C TYR A 339 3.16 -18.17 -18.95
N SER A 340 2.33 -19.13 -19.34
CA SER A 340 0.92 -19.00 -19.67
C SER A 340 0.12 -18.42 -18.50
N GLY A 341 -0.33 -17.18 -18.66
CA GLY A 341 -1.37 -16.53 -17.88
C GLY A 341 -2.23 -15.68 -18.80
N THR A 342 -3.43 -15.31 -18.35
CA THR A 342 -4.24 -14.29 -19.03
C THR A 342 -3.40 -13.03 -19.20
N ALA A 343 -3.31 -12.50 -20.42
CA ALA A 343 -2.41 -11.36 -20.74
C ALA A 343 -2.66 -10.10 -19.89
N TYR A 344 -3.80 -10.03 -19.22
CA TYR A 344 -4.23 -8.94 -18.34
C TYR A 344 -3.60 -9.01 -16.93
N ALA A 345 -3.28 -10.20 -16.44
CA ALA A 345 -2.76 -10.40 -15.08
C ALA A 345 -1.23 -10.22 -14.97
N ILE A 346 -0.54 -10.03 -16.10
CA ILE A 346 0.92 -9.89 -16.14
C ILE A 346 1.33 -8.60 -15.45
N ASP A 347 2.28 -8.70 -14.53
CA ASP A 347 2.84 -7.57 -13.80
C ASP A 347 3.97 -6.86 -14.55
N GLY A 348 4.38 -5.70 -14.04
CA GLY A 348 5.36 -4.84 -14.68
C GLY A 348 5.91 -3.77 -13.76
N CYS A 349 6.66 -2.84 -14.36
CA CYS A 349 7.17 -1.66 -13.67
C CYS A 349 6.44 -0.41 -14.16
N ALA A 350 6.05 0.45 -13.22
CA ALA A 350 5.44 1.75 -13.50
C ALA A 350 6.29 2.88 -12.92
N THR A 351 6.48 3.95 -13.68
CA THR A 351 7.12 5.18 -13.20
C THR A 351 6.13 6.33 -13.36
N PHE A 352 5.72 6.91 -12.24
CA PHE A 352 4.88 8.11 -12.21
C PHE A 352 5.70 9.32 -11.84
N PHE A 353 5.35 10.50 -12.35
CA PHE A 353 5.97 11.75 -11.96
C PHE A 353 4.99 12.91 -12.03
N ARG A 354 5.13 13.87 -11.12
CA ARG A 354 4.26 15.05 -11.04
C ARG A 354 4.43 15.97 -12.26
N ARG A 355 3.33 16.28 -12.96
CA ARG A 355 3.34 17.09 -14.20
C ARG A 355 3.76 18.53 -14.02
N ASP A 356 3.46 19.10 -12.86
CA ASP A 356 3.86 20.46 -12.49
C ASP A 356 5.36 20.57 -12.18
N ARG A 357 5.99 19.43 -11.91
CA ARG A 357 7.34 19.29 -11.38
C ARG A 357 8.33 18.75 -12.40
N PHE A 358 7.87 17.83 -13.26
CA PHE A 358 8.68 17.18 -14.28
C PHE A 358 7.93 17.09 -15.62
N SER A 359 8.68 17.08 -16.72
CA SER A 359 8.19 16.70 -18.04
C SER A 359 8.95 15.49 -18.58
N HIS A 360 8.24 14.59 -19.22
CA HIS A 360 8.85 13.46 -19.92
C HIS A 360 9.65 13.93 -21.15
N VAL A 361 10.89 13.45 -21.28
CA VAL A 361 11.74 13.70 -22.45
C VAL A 361 11.92 12.44 -23.27
N LYS A 362 12.26 11.32 -22.62
CA LYS A 362 12.52 10.05 -23.32
C LYS A 362 12.23 8.85 -22.43
N LYS A 363 11.70 7.79 -23.04
CA LYS A 363 11.46 6.48 -22.42
C LYS A 363 12.40 5.47 -23.08
N TYR A 364 13.08 4.66 -22.29
CA TYR A 364 13.77 3.46 -22.75
C TYR A 364 13.21 2.26 -22.00
N GLU A 365 12.95 1.19 -22.75
CA GLU A 365 12.44 -0.06 -22.22
C GLU A 365 13.52 -1.12 -22.44
N VAL A 366 13.97 -1.74 -21.35
CA VAL A 366 14.92 -2.84 -21.39
C VAL A 366 14.14 -4.13 -21.16
N GLU A 367 14.12 -4.99 -22.17
CA GLU A 367 13.60 -6.35 -22.06
C GLU A 367 14.79 -7.30 -21.96
N PHE A 368 15.00 -7.89 -20.78
CA PHE A 368 16.16 -8.77 -20.57
C PHE A 368 16.09 -10.02 -21.45
N ASN A 369 14.90 -10.47 -21.84
CA ASN A 369 14.73 -11.58 -22.78
C ASN A 369 15.34 -11.27 -24.17
N LYS A 370 15.11 -10.08 -24.72
CA LYS A 370 15.70 -9.66 -26.00
C LYS A 370 17.23 -9.59 -25.92
N ALA A 371 17.74 -9.11 -24.78
CA ALA A 371 19.17 -9.10 -24.50
C ALA A 371 19.74 -10.53 -24.37
N ALA A 372 18.99 -11.45 -23.74
CA ALA A 372 19.37 -12.84 -23.57
C ALA A 372 19.40 -13.59 -24.90
N GLN A 373 18.42 -13.35 -25.77
CA GLN A 373 18.40 -13.90 -27.13
C GLN A 373 19.63 -13.46 -27.91
N SER A 374 19.93 -12.15 -27.89
CA SER A 374 21.10 -11.57 -28.57
C SER A 374 22.42 -12.13 -28.02
N LEU A 375 22.53 -12.33 -26.70
CA LEU A 375 23.69 -12.94 -26.06
C LEU A 375 23.86 -14.39 -26.48
N THR A 376 22.76 -15.16 -26.46
CA THR A 376 22.78 -16.58 -26.79
C THR A 376 23.17 -16.78 -28.26
N ASP A 377 22.69 -15.93 -29.16
CA ASP A 377 23.05 -15.96 -30.59
C ASP A 377 24.53 -15.61 -30.83
N ALA A 378 25.12 -14.76 -29.99
CA ALA A 378 26.49 -14.29 -30.15
C ALA A 378 27.54 -15.19 -29.48
N VAL A 379 27.23 -15.80 -28.35
CA VAL A 379 28.23 -16.43 -27.46
C VAL A 379 28.00 -17.93 -27.27
N VAL A 380 26.75 -18.40 -27.28
CA VAL A 380 26.42 -19.78 -26.86
C VAL A 380 26.40 -20.73 -28.07
N PRO A 381 27.07 -21.89 -28.00
CA PRO A 381 27.02 -22.89 -29.07
C PRO A 381 25.59 -23.37 -29.35
N ILE A 382 25.29 -23.66 -30.62
CA ILE A 382 23.95 -24.08 -31.09
C ILE A 382 23.37 -25.24 -30.26
N ALA A 383 24.20 -26.21 -29.89
CA ALA A 383 23.79 -27.37 -29.10
C ALA A 383 23.27 -27.01 -27.69
N GLN A 384 23.74 -25.92 -27.09
CA GLN A 384 23.35 -25.48 -25.74
C GLN A 384 22.33 -24.33 -25.77
N LYS A 385 22.01 -23.79 -26.95
CA LYS A 385 21.13 -22.63 -27.14
C LYS A 385 19.79 -22.77 -26.43
N LYS A 386 19.12 -23.94 -26.55
CA LYS A 386 17.82 -24.18 -25.91
C LYS A 386 17.92 -24.17 -24.38
N ALA A 387 18.96 -24.81 -23.83
CA ALA A 387 19.18 -24.86 -22.38
C ALA A 387 19.55 -23.46 -21.82
N ALA A 388 20.37 -22.71 -22.55
CA ALA A 388 20.74 -21.34 -22.21
C ALA A 388 19.52 -20.40 -22.20
N LEU A 389 18.66 -20.46 -23.22
CA LEU A 389 17.43 -19.66 -23.26
C LEU A 389 16.49 -19.99 -22.10
N ASN A 390 16.27 -21.27 -21.78
CA ASN A 390 15.44 -21.65 -20.63
C ASN A 390 16.00 -21.10 -19.30
N ARG A 391 17.33 -21.00 -19.16
CA ARG A 391 17.98 -20.42 -17.98
C ARG A 391 17.86 -18.89 -17.95
N LEU A 392 18.03 -18.22 -19.08
CA LEU A 392 18.14 -16.75 -19.18
C LEU A 392 16.79 -16.02 -19.31
N LEU A 393 15.81 -16.62 -19.98
CA LEU A 393 14.49 -16.01 -20.18
C LEU A 393 13.74 -16.06 -18.84
N LYS A 394 13.47 -14.87 -18.30
CA LYS A 394 12.84 -14.66 -16.97
C LYS A 394 11.81 -13.53 -17.00
N ASP A 395 11.53 -12.96 -18.17
CA ASP A 395 10.49 -11.95 -18.43
C ASP A 395 10.69 -10.61 -17.70
N ASN A 396 11.78 -10.46 -16.94
CA ASN A 396 12.14 -9.23 -16.25
C ASN A 396 12.32 -8.06 -17.23
N VAL A 397 11.96 -6.87 -16.77
CA VAL A 397 12.03 -5.62 -17.52
C VAL A 397 12.60 -4.51 -16.66
N ALA A 398 13.22 -3.53 -17.31
CA ALA A 398 13.54 -2.25 -16.69
C ALA A 398 12.94 -1.10 -17.52
N LEU A 399 12.37 -0.13 -16.81
CA LEU A 399 11.80 1.09 -17.35
C LEU A 399 12.71 2.25 -17.00
N ILE A 400 13.26 2.93 -18.00
CA ILE A 400 14.15 4.08 -17.82
C ILE A 400 13.47 5.32 -18.40
N ALA A 401 13.25 6.32 -17.56
CA ALA A 401 12.65 7.60 -17.92
C ALA A 401 13.70 8.72 -17.80
N VAL A 402 13.88 9.48 -18.87
CA VAL A 402 14.59 10.76 -18.82
C VAL A 402 13.55 11.85 -18.65
N LEU A 403 13.63 12.55 -17.53
CA LEU A 403 12.72 13.61 -17.12
C LEU A 403 13.46 14.96 -17.14
N GLU A 404 12.73 16.02 -17.44
CA GLU A 404 13.18 17.39 -17.33
C GLU A 404 12.52 18.04 -16.11
N ALA A 405 13.33 18.52 -15.17
CA ALA A 405 12.86 19.19 -13.97
C ALA A 405 12.42 20.62 -14.28
N LYS A 406 11.29 21.03 -13.71
CA LYS A 406 10.69 22.37 -13.89
C LYS A 406 11.00 23.33 -12.74
N PHE A 407 11.81 22.94 -11.75
CA PHE A 407 12.19 23.82 -10.64
C PHE A 407 13.23 24.82 -11.11
N SER A 408 12.79 26.05 -11.37
CA SER A 408 13.70 27.15 -11.66
C SER A 408 14.41 27.59 -10.38
N ASN A 409 15.67 27.20 -10.23
CA ASN A 409 16.62 27.89 -9.36
C ASN A 409 17.53 28.73 -10.25
N HIS A 410 17.07 29.84 -10.84
CA HIS A 410 17.92 31.00 -11.19
C HIS A 410 17.03 32.20 -11.55
N GLY A 411 17.20 33.30 -10.82
CA GLY A 411 16.69 34.59 -11.22
C GLY A 411 17.31 35.02 -12.56
N ALA A 412 16.45 35.40 -13.50
CA ALA A 412 16.62 36.35 -14.61
C ALA A 412 17.89 36.38 -15.50
N ASP A 413 18.96 35.58 -15.32
CA ASP A 413 20.21 35.85 -16.06
C ASP A 413 21.09 34.64 -16.45
N THR A 414 20.54 33.43 -16.56
CA THR A 414 21.20 32.33 -17.27
C THR A 414 20.27 31.64 -18.24
N THR A 415 20.45 31.92 -19.52
CA THR A 415 19.81 31.23 -20.65
C THR A 415 20.03 29.71 -20.59
N GLY A 416 18.97 28.95 -20.30
CA GLY A 416 18.59 27.81 -21.15
C GLY A 416 19.24 26.42 -20.95
N LYS A 417 19.78 26.06 -19.78
CA LYS A 417 20.17 24.64 -19.55
C LYS A 417 19.03 23.86 -18.91
N ARG A 418 18.42 22.97 -19.71
CA ARG A 418 17.43 21.97 -19.26
C ARG A 418 18.04 21.10 -18.16
N GLN A 419 17.42 21.05 -16.99
CA GLN A 419 17.86 20.17 -15.91
C GLN A 419 17.25 18.78 -16.12
N LEU A 420 18.05 17.85 -16.65
CA LEU A 420 17.62 16.49 -16.89
C LEU A 420 17.89 15.60 -15.68
N LEU A 421 17.07 14.56 -15.52
CA LEU A 421 17.19 13.51 -14.51
C LEU A 421 16.84 12.17 -15.16
N CYS A 422 17.69 11.16 -14.98
CA CYS A 422 17.45 9.80 -15.47
C CYS A 422 16.97 8.92 -14.32
N VAL A 423 15.78 8.34 -14.43
CA VAL A 423 15.18 7.46 -13.42
C VAL A 423 15.01 6.07 -14.03
N ALA A 424 15.69 5.09 -13.46
CA ALA A 424 15.52 3.68 -13.79
C ALA A 424 14.68 3.01 -12.71
N ASN A 425 13.72 2.20 -13.14
CA ASN A 425 12.88 1.34 -12.32
C ASN A 425 12.97 -0.09 -12.86
N THR A 426 13.27 -1.08 -12.02
CA THR A 426 13.40 -2.48 -12.44
C THR A 426 12.85 -3.43 -11.39
N HIS A 427 12.45 -4.63 -11.83
CA HIS A 427 12.18 -5.76 -10.96
C HIS A 427 12.97 -6.97 -11.47
N VAL A 428 13.97 -7.42 -10.71
CA VAL A 428 14.86 -8.54 -11.05
C VAL A 428 14.37 -9.82 -10.34
N ASN A 429 13.19 -10.31 -10.70
CA ASN A 429 12.67 -11.56 -10.13
C ASN A 429 13.35 -12.76 -10.80
N VAL A 430 14.36 -13.30 -10.16
CA VAL A 430 15.08 -14.49 -10.63
C VAL A 430 15.24 -15.45 -9.44
N PRO A 431 15.07 -16.77 -9.65
CA PRO A 431 15.33 -17.76 -8.61
C PRO A 431 16.72 -17.59 -7.96
N GLN A 432 16.81 -17.83 -6.65
CA GLN A 432 18.02 -17.59 -5.86
C GLN A 432 19.22 -18.44 -6.32
N GLU A 433 18.96 -19.57 -6.97
CA GLU A 433 19.97 -20.50 -7.50
C GLU A 433 20.64 -19.97 -8.79
N LEU A 434 20.05 -18.97 -9.45
CA LEU A 434 20.50 -18.42 -10.72
C LEU A 434 21.21 -17.06 -10.52
N LYS A 435 22.22 -17.06 -9.65
CA LYS A 435 22.98 -15.85 -9.28
C LYS A 435 23.70 -15.20 -10.46
N ASP A 436 24.22 -16.01 -11.38
CA ASP A 436 24.80 -15.62 -12.66
C ASP A 436 23.81 -14.80 -13.51
N VAL A 437 22.56 -15.26 -13.59
CA VAL A 437 21.49 -14.59 -14.36
C VAL A 437 21.10 -13.26 -13.71
N LYS A 438 20.95 -13.22 -12.38
CA LYS A 438 20.71 -11.97 -11.63
C LYS A 438 21.80 -10.94 -11.91
N LEU A 439 23.06 -11.35 -11.74
CA LEU A 439 24.22 -10.50 -11.95
C LEU A 439 24.31 -10.01 -13.38
N TRP A 440 24.04 -10.88 -14.36
CA TRP A 440 24.02 -10.51 -15.77
C TRP A 440 22.92 -9.50 -16.10
N GLN A 441 21.70 -9.64 -15.55
CA GLN A 441 20.62 -8.67 -15.75
C GLN A 441 20.99 -7.30 -15.14
N VAL A 442 21.49 -7.27 -13.91
CA VAL A 442 21.95 -6.03 -13.26
C VAL A 442 23.10 -5.38 -14.02
N SER A 443 24.10 -6.17 -14.44
CA SER A 443 25.20 -5.68 -15.28
C SER A 443 24.72 -5.10 -16.60
N THR A 444 23.75 -5.75 -17.26
CA THR A 444 23.16 -5.26 -18.51
C THR A 444 22.44 -3.93 -18.31
N LEU A 445 21.66 -3.78 -17.23
CA LEU A 445 21.00 -2.52 -16.88
C LEU A 445 22.01 -1.41 -16.66
N VAL A 446 23.01 -1.62 -15.81
CA VAL A 446 23.97 -0.59 -15.43
C VAL A 446 24.84 -0.16 -16.61
N ARG A 447 25.25 -1.09 -17.49
CA ARG A 447 25.96 -0.74 -18.73
C ARG A 447 25.08 0.07 -19.69
N GLY A 448 23.78 -0.19 -19.72
CA GLY A 448 22.82 0.63 -20.46
C GLY A 448 22.76 2.06 -19.90
N LEU A 449 22.67 2.19 -18.58
CA LEU A 449 22.67 3.47 -17.88
C LEU A 449 23.98 4.24 -18.07
N GLU A 450 25.13 3.57 -17.99
CA GLU A 450 26.43 4.21 -18.22
C GLU A 450 26.54 4.84 -19.62
N LYS A 451 26.02 4.17 -20.66
CA LYS A 451 25.96 4.74 -22.01
C LYS A 451 25.10 6.01 -22.06
N ILE A 452 23.98 6.02 -21.35
CA ILE A 452 23.10 7.20 -21.25
C ILE A 452 23.83 8.32 -20.50
N ALA A 453 24.50 8.01 -19.39
CA ALA A 453 25.24 8.96 -18.57
C ALA A 453 26.35 9.65 -19.37
N VAL A 454 27.15 8.88 -20.10
CA VAL A 454 28.24 9.40 -20.95
C VAL A 454 27.70 10.27 -22.07
N SER A 455 26.54 9.92 -22.64
CA SER A 455 25.98 10.66 -23.79
C SER A 455 25.46 12.06 -23.45
N ALA A 456 25.03 12.28 -22.20
CA ALA A 456 24.26 13.48 -21.86
C ALA A 456 24.60 14.11 -20.50
N ASP A 457 25.56 13.55 -19.75
CA ASP A 457 25.99 14.04 -18.42
C ASP A 457 24.77 14.30 -17.51
N ILE A 458 23.95 13.27 -17.28
CA ILE A 458 22.65 13.35 -16.58
C ILE A 458 22.76 12.64 -15.22
N PRO A 459 22.31 13.26 -14.11
CA PRO A 459 22.18 12.59 -12.82
C PRO A 459 21.25 11.37 -12.90
N MET A 460 21.57 10.29 -12.19
CA MET A 460 20.82 9.04 -12.26
C MET A 460 20.26 8.63 -10.90
N LEU A 461 19.05 8.09 -10.95
CA LEU A 461 18.37 7.38 -9.88
C LEU A 461 18.09 5.97 -10.38
N VAL A 462 18.48 4.96 -9.62
CA VAL A 462 18.22 3.55 -9.94
C VAL A 462 17.42 2.97 -8.79
N CYS A 463 16.12 2.82 -9.02
CA CYS A 463 15.15 2.30 -8.09
C CYS A 463 14.74 0.88 -8.52
N GLY A 464 14.32 0.06 -7.57
CA GLY A 464 13.73 -1.22 -7.89
C GLY A 464 13.87 -2.26 -6.80
N ASP A 465 13.17 -3.37 -7.05
CA ASP A 465 13.37 -4.64 -6.37
C ASP A 465 14.41 -5.45 -7.16
N PHE A 466 15.58 -5.63 -6.57
CA PHE A 466 16.68 -6.37 -7.18
C PHE A 466 16.73 -7.83 -6.76
N ASN A 467 15.88 -8.26 -5.81
CA ASN A 467 15.89 -9.59 -5.22
C ASN A 467 17.31 -10.07 -4.84
N SER A 468 18.13 -9.11 -4.40
CA SER A 468 19.56 -9.25 -4.15
C SER A 468 19.87 -8.65 -2.80
N VAL A 469 20.32 -9.50 -1.87
CA VAL A 469 20.69 -9.07 -0.51
C VAL A 469 21.98 -8.25 -0.51
N PRO A 470 22.21 -7.40 0.51
CA PRO A 470 23.46 -6.68 0.65
C PRO A 470 24.67 -7.63 0.63
N ALA A 471 25.79 -7.16 0.09
CA ALA A 471 27.02 -7.94 -0.13
C ALA A 471 26.94 -9.11 -1.13
N SER A 472 25.81 -9.32 -1.81
CA SER A 472 25.75 -10.19 -3.00
C SER A 472 26.49 -9.57 -4.19
N ALA A 473 26.88 -10.36 -5.20
CA ALA A 473 27.58 -9.82 -6.37
C ALA A 473 26.77 -8.73 -7.13
N PRO A 474 25.44 -8.87 -7.35
CA PRO A 474 24.66 -7.80 -7.98
C PRO A 474 24.61 -6.52 -7.13
N HIS A 475 24.49 -6.64 -5.80
CA HIS A 475 24.54 -5.50 -4.88
C HIS A 475 25.91 -4.82 -4.90
N ALA A 476 27.01 -5.59 -4.81
CA ALA A 476 28.37 -5.07 -4.88
C ALA A 476 28.62 -4.33 -6.20
N LEU A 477 28.11 -4.86 -7.31
CA LEU A 477 28.19 -4.17 -8.60
C LEU A 477 27.54 -2.78 -8.53
N LEU A 478 26.33 -2.66 -7.96
CA LEU A 478 25.61 -1.39 -7.84
C LEU A 478 26.22 -0.42 -6.81
N ALA A 479 26.60 -0.93 -5.63
CA ALA A 479 27.01 -0.12 -4.50
C ALA A 479 28.51 0.24 -4.52
N ILE A 480 29.36 -0.63 -5.07
CA ILE A 480 30.83 -0.48 -5.11
C ILE A 480 31.31 -0.14 -6.53
N GLY A 481 30.50 -0.41 -7.56
CA GLY A 481 30.84 -0.18 -8.96
C GLY A 481 31.65 -1.32 -9.60
N LYS A 482 31.96 -2.39 -8.84
CA LYS A 482 32.70 -3.56 -9.32
C LYS A 482 32.40 -4.80 -8.48
N VAL A 483 32.55 -5.97 -9.08
CA VAL A 483 32.50 -7.26 -8.38
C VAL A 483 33.92 -7.80 -8.17
N ASP A 484 34.20 -8.34 -6.98
CA ASP A 484 35.47 -9.04 -6.73
C ASP A 484 35.59 -10.28 -7.62
N GLN A 485 36.77 -10.52 -8.20
CA GLN A 485 37.01 -11.68 -9.05
C GLN A 485 36.90 -13.01 -8.31
N MET A 486 37.11 -13.00 -6.99
CA MET A 486 36.99 -14.17 -6.10
C MET A 486 35.64 -14.24 -5.39
N HIS A 487 34.65 -13.45 -5.82
CA HIS A 487 33.35 -13.43 -5.18
C HIS A 487 32.65 -14.81 -5.31
N PRO A 488 32.06 -15.37 -4.23
CA PRO A 488 31.48 -16.72 -4.25
C PRO A 488 30.35 -16.88 -5.26
N ASP A 489 29.56 -15.83 -5.50
CA ASP A 489 28.49 -15.85 -6.51
C ASP A 489 28.99 -16.03 -7.96
N LEU A 490 30.28 -15.85 -8.23
CA LEU A 490 30.89 -16.09 -9.54
C LEU A 490 31.32 -17.55 -9.73
N ALA A 491 31.25 -18.39 -8.70
CA ALA A 491 31.72 -19.78 -8.77
C ALA A 491 30.91 -20.64 -9.75
N ILE A 492 29.63 -20.29 -9.98
CA ILE A 492 28.70 -21.04 -10.82
C ILE A 492 28.30 -20.17 -12.02
N ASP A 493 29.01 -20.32 -13.14
CA ASP A 493 28.69 -19.69 -14.43
C ASP A 493 28.73 -20.73 -15.56
N PRO A 494 27.70 -21.59 -15.68
CA PRO A 494 27.70 -22.69 -16.65
C PRO A 494 27.66 -22.21 -18.11
N LEU A 495 27.27 -20.96 -18.35
CA LEU A 495 27.13 -20.38 -19.69
C LEU A 495 28.27 -19.40 -20.04
N GLY A 496 29.17 -19.10 -19.10
CA GLY A 496 30.24 -18.11 -19.31
C GLY A 496 29.71 -16.67 -19.49
N ILE A 497 28.50 -16.37 -19.01
CA ILE A 497 27.80 -15.10 -19.28
C ILE A 497 28.31 -13.93 -18.43
N VAL A 498 28.96 -14.22 -17.31
CA VAL A 498 29.57 -13.22 -16.41
C VAL A 498 31.10 -13.19 -16.56
N HIS A 499 31.67 -13.97 -17.49
CA HIS A 499 33.09 -14.01 -17.78
C HIS A 499 33.51 -13.05 -18.93
N PRO A 500 34.71 -12.43 -18.90
CA PRO A 500 35.63 -12.38 -17.75
C PRO A 500 35.11 -11.44 -16.65
N PRO A 501 35.34 -11.76 -15.35
CA PRO A 501 34.95 -10.91 -14.22
C PRO A 501 35.49 -9.49 -14.31
N SER A 502 36.59 -9.28 -15.04
CA SER A 502 37.16 -7.95 -15.33
C SER A 502 36.21 -7.01 -16.07
N LYS A 503 35.12 -7.52 -16.67
CA LYS A 503 34.07 -6.71 -17.30
C LYS A 503 32.90 -6.37 -16.37
N LEU A 504 32.87 -6.89 -15.15
CA LEU A 504 31.83 -6.64 -14.14
C LEU A 504 32.16 -5.38 -13.33
N ASN A 505 32.20 -4.22 -14.01
CA ASN A 505 32.38 -2.91 -13.39
C ASN A 505 31.66 -1.82 -14.19
N HIS A 506 31.45 -0.67 -13.54
CA HIS A 506 30.92 0.55 -14.16
C HIS A 506 31.53 1.80 -13.51
N LYS A 507 31.41 2.95 -14.18
CA LYS A 507 31.95 4.24 -13.71
C LYS A 507 30.92 5.16 -13.05
N LEU A 508 29.65 4.77 -13.01
CA LEU A 508 28.63 5.54 -12.31
C LEU A 508 28.95 5.63 -10.81
N ALA A 509 28.94 6.85 -10.25
CA ALA A 509 29.17 7.10 -8.83
C ALA A 509 27.93 6.78 -7.98
N LEU A 510 27.39 5.56 -8.11
CA LEU A 510 26.18 5.13 -7.43
C LEU A 510 26.41 4.91 -5.93
N VAL A 511 25.48 5.40 -5.12
CA VAL A 511 25.45 5.19 -3.66
C VAL A 511 24.01 4.87 -3.24
N SER A 512 23.83 3.91 -2.32
CA SER A 512 22.53 3.63 -1.72
C SER A 512 22.08 4.83 -0.88
N ALA A 513 20.87 5.35 -1.13
CA ALA A 513 20.32 6.49 -0.41
C ALA A 513 20.25 6.22 1.10
N TYR A 514 19.76 5.03 1.47
CA TYR A 514 19.54 4.64 2.86
C TYR A 514 20.84 4.41 3.65
N SER A 515 21.97 4.17 2.98
CA SER A 515 23.28 4.12 3.64
C SER A 515 23.67 5.42 4.38
N SER A 516 22.97 6.52 4.10
CA SER A 516 23.15 7.79 4.82
C SER A 516 22.78 7.69 6.30
N PHE A 517 21.80 6.86 6.67
CA PHE A 517 21.44 6.64 8.09
C PHE A 517 22.55 5.98 8.89
N ALA A 518 23.42 5.19 8.26
CA ALA A 518 24.55 4.56 8.95
C ALA A 518 25.76 5.52 9.08
N ARG A 519 25.90 6.49 8.15
CA ARG A 519 27.09 7.36 8.05
C ARG A 519 27.00 8.65 8.88
N MET A 520 25.80 9.18 9.12
CA MET A 520 25.60 10.47 9.77
C MET A 520 24.95 10.28 11.15
N GLY A 521 25.75 10.36 12.21
CA GLY A 521 25.29 10.12 13.57
C GLY A 521 25.58 11.30 14.48
N VAL A 522 24.61 12.22 14.61
CA VAL A 522 24.27 12.93 15.87
C VAL A 522 22.83 13.42 15.76
N GLY A 523 21.90 12.86 16.56
CA GLY A 523 20.50 13.29 16.64
C GLY A 523 19.57 12.14 17.06
N LEU A 524 18.66 12.38 18.03
CA LEU A 524 17.79 11.34 18.63
C LEU A 524 16.99 10.53 17.59
N GLY A 525 16.52 11.17 16.50
CA GLY A 525 15.81 10.49 15.42
C GLY A 525 16.72 9.60 14.56
N LEU A 526 17.97 10.00 14.35
CA LEU A 526 18.95 9.26 13.56
C LEU A 526 19.48 8.02 14.32
N GLU A 527 19.62 8.10 15.65
CA GLU A 527 20.01 6.93 16.46
C GLU A 527 19.02 5.78 16.35
N GLN A 528 17.71 6.08 16.31
CA GLN A 528 16.69 5.05 16.12
C GLN A 528 16.78 4.42 14.73
N GLN A 529 17.04 5.21 13.69
CA GLN A 529 17.21 4.68 12.34
C GLN A 529 18.50 3.87 12.20
N GLN A 530 19.59 4.29 12.84
CA GLN A 530 20.86 3.58 12.82
C GLN A 530 20.74 2.16 13.41
N ARG A 531 19.90 1.98 14.44
CA ARG A 531 19.56 0.63 14.97
C ARG A 531 18.80 -0.27 13.99
N ARG A 532 18.20 0.31 12.95
CA ARG A 532 17.47 -0.38 11.87
C ARG A 532 18.34 -0.61 10.63
N MET A 533 19.64 -0.36 10.73
CA MET A 533 20.63 -0.59 9.69
C MET A 533 21.56 -1.74 10.08
N ASP A 534 22.02 -2.51 9.10
CA ASP A 534 23.08 -3.49 9.28
C ASP A 534 24.44 -2.76 9.35
N PRO A 535 25.23 -2.92 10.44
CA PRO A 535 26.50 -2.20 10.62
C PRO A 535 27.61 -2.66 9.67
N THR A 536 27.49 -3.85 9.08
CA THR A 536 28.47 -4.41 8.15
C THR A 536 28.25 -3.88 6.75
N THR A 537 26.99 -3.83 6.32
CA THR A 537 26.63 -3.48 4.93
C THR A 537 26.18 -2.04 4.76
N ASN A 538 25.83 -1.36 5.86
CA ASN A 538 25.22 -0.03 5.88
C ASN A 538 23.92 0.06 5.09
N GLU A 539 23.20 -1.05 4.92
CA GLU A 539 21.87 -1.09 4.33
C GLU A 539 20.81 -1.33 5.42
N PRO A 540 19.52 -1.06 5.16
CA PRO A 540 18.45 -1.42 6.10
C PRO A 540 18.52 -2.89 6.50
N LEU A 541 18.03 -3.24 7.69
CA LEU A 541 17.90 -4.64 8.10
C LEU A 541 16.95 -5.41 7.17
N PHE A 542 15.88 -4.75 6.72
CA PHE A 542 14.94 -5.34 5.79
C PHE A 542 14.20 -4.30 4.95
N THR A 543 13.76 -4.74 3.78
CA THR A 543 12.77 -4.05 2.95
C THR A 543 11.63 -4.97 2.54
N ASN A 544 11.87 -6.29 2.52
CA ASN A 544 10.86 -7.33 2.45
C ASN A 544 10.80 -8.08 3.80
N CYS A 545 9.60 -8.33 4.31
CA CYS A 545 9.39 -9.01 5.59
C CYS A 545 8.22 -9.98 5.52
N THR A 546 8.47 -11.21 5.09
CA THR A 546 7.50 -12.32 5.14
C THR A 546 7.75 -13.23 6.34
N ARG A 547 6.92 -14.27 6.51
CA ARG A 547 7.16 -15.32 7.52
C ARG A 547 8.50 -16.03 7.30
N ASP A 548 8.83 -16.33 6.04
CA ASP A 548 9.94 -17.22 5.68
C ASP A 548 11.22 -16.47 5.29
N PHE A 549 11.11 -15.20 4.92
CA PHE A 549 12.24 -14.37 4.51
C PHE A 549 12.13 -12.95 5.08
N ILE A 550 13.26 -12.47 5.60
CA ILE A 550 13.47 -11.07 5.97
C ILE A 550 14.81 -10.65 5.40
N GLY A 551 14.82 -9.53 4.69
CA GLY A 551 16.04 -8.95 4.19
C GLY A 551 15.81 -7.73 3.30
N THR A 552 16.91 -7.06 2.98
CA THR A 552 16.89 -5.91 2.09
C THR A 552 17.09 -6.37 0.66
N VAL A 553 16.13 -6.05 -0.19
CA VAL A 553 16.12 -6.38 -1.62
C VAL A 553 15.72 -5.20 -2.50
N ASP A 554 15.18 -4.14 -1.89
CA ASP A 554 14.75 -2.92 -2.54
C ASP A 554 15.77 -1.81 -2.28
N TYR A 555 16.09 -1.04 -3.31
CA TYR A 555 17.09 0.02 -3.21
C TYR A 555 16.72 1.26 -3.99
N ILE A 556 17.19 2.41 -3.50
CA ILE A 556 17.25 3.68 -4.24
C ILE A 556 18.73 4.06 -4.33
N PHE A 557 19.37 3.75 -5.46
CA PHE A 557 20.72 4.21 -5.76
C PHE A 557 20.67 5.56 -6.48
N TYR A 558 21.65 6.42 -6.21
CA TYR A 558 21.76 7.72 -6.86
C TYR A 558 23.21 8.05 -7.20
N THR A 559 23.43 8.89 -8.21
CA THR A 559 24.78 9.39 -8.56
C THR A 559 25.24 10.47 -7.58
N ALA A 560 26.13 10.11 -6.66
CA ALA A 560 26.55 10.97 -5.54
C ALA A 560 27.47 12.14 -5.94
N ASP A 561 27.97 12.17 -7.17
CA ASP A 561 28.68 13.31 -7.74
C ASP A 561 27.74 14.48 -8.13
N SER A 562 26.46 14.18 -8.33
CA SER A 562 25.49 15.09 -8.94
C SER A 562 24.22 15.29 -8.11
N LEU A 563 23.89 14.37 -7.21
CA LEU A 563 22.77 14.47 -6.27
C LEU A 563 23.28 14.38 -4.82
N MET A 564 22.48 14.92 -3.90
CA MET A 564 22.66 14.83 -2.46
C MET A 564 21.32 14.39 -1.85
N VAL A 565 21.35 13.49 -0.86
CA VAL A 565 20.18 13.10 -0.08
C VAL A 565 19.97 14.13 1.03
N GLU A 566 18.76 14.64 1.20
CA GLU A 566 18.38 15.62 2.22
C GLU A 566 17.61 14.96 3.37
N SER A 567 16.67 14.09 3.03
CA SER A 567 15.85 13.35 4.00
C SER A 567 15.47 11.96 3.47
N LEU A 568 15.19 11.05 4.39
CA LEU A 568 14.84 9.65 4.12
C LEU A 568 13.62 9.25 4.95
N LEU A 569 12.72 8.45 4.38
CA LEU A 569 11.57 7.94 5.10
C LEU A 569 12.03 6.93 6.14
N ASP A 570 11.52 7.06 7.37
CA ASP A 570 11.88 6.17 8.46
C ASP A 570 11.61 4.70 8.13
N LEU A 571 12.53 3.85 8.57
CA LEU A 571 12.46 2.40 8.44
C LEU A 571 11.48 1.84 9.47
N LEU A 572 10.86 0.69 9.19
CA LEU A 572 10.01 0.04 10.19
C LEU A 572 10.86 -0.76 11.20
N ASP A 573 10.32 -0.95 12.40
CA ASP A 573 10.95 -1.77 13.43
C ASP A 573 10.45 -3.22 13.31
N GLU A 574 11.37 -4.16 13.09
CA GLU A 574 11.06 -5.59 12.95
C GLU A 574 10.28 -6.09 14.17
N ALA A 575 10.68 -5.68 15.38
CA ALA A 575 10.05 -6.13 16.61
C ALA A 575 8.59 -5.65 16.74
N ASN A 576 8.24 -4.54 16.10
CA ASN A 576 6.86 -4.07 16.06
C ASN A 576 6.06 -4.75 14.95
N LEU A 577 6.65 -4.97 13.77
CA LEU A 577 6.00 -5.67 12.66
C LEU A 577 5.70 -7.15 12.97
N ARG A 578 6.63 -7.85 13.63
CA ARG A 578 6.49 -9.27 13.94
C ARG A 578 5.58 -9.57 15.13
N LYS A 579 5.12 -8.57 15.89
CA LYS A 579 4.14 -8.79 16.97
C LYS A 579 2.83 -9.38 16.45
N ASP A 580 2.43 -9.02 15.24
CA ASP A 580 1.16 -9.42 14.65
C ASP A 580 1.29 -10.48 13.54
N THR A 581 2.47 -10.66 12.92
CA THR A 581 2.98 -11.86 12.20
C THR A 581 4.14 -11.49 11.26
N ALA A 582 3.83 -10.90 10.10
CA ALA A 582 4.72 -10.46 9.03
C ALA A 582 3.94 -9.57 8.04
N LEU A 583 4.54 -9.19 6.91
CA LEU A 583 3.90 -8.46 5.83
C LEU A 583 3.49 -9.40 4.67
N PRO A 584 2.36 -9.14 3.98
CA PRO A 584 1.38 -8.09 4.21
C PRO A 584 0.56 -8.38 5.48
N SER A 585 -0.13 -7.36 5.96
CA SER A 585 -0.98 -7.39 7.15
C SER A 585 -2.22 -6.52 6.94
N PRO A 586 -3.20 -6.54 7.85
CA PRO A 586 -4.29 -5.57 7.85
C PRO A 586 -3.83 -4.10 7.70
N GLU A 587 -2.68 -3.74 8.28
CA GLU A 587 -2.17 -2.36 8.22
C GLU A 587 -1.32 -2.07 6.97
N TRP A 588 -0.68 -3.10 6.39
CA TRP A 588 0.32 -2.95 5.33
C TRP A 588 -0.01 -3.87 4.15
N SER A 589 -0.27 -3.28 2.98
CA SER A 589 -0.84 -3.98 1.82
C SER A 589 0.19 -4.57 0.83
N SER A 590 1.47 -4.59 1.20
CA SER A 590 2.55 -5.25 0.48
C SER A 590 3.40 -6.04 1.48
N ASP A 591 4.10 -7.06 1.02
CA ASP A 591 5.18 -7.74 1.76
C ASP A 591 6.50 -6.95 1.77
N HIS A 592 6.58 -5.90 0.96
CA HIS A 592 7.65 -4.92 0.96
C HIS A 592 7.26 -3.65 1.72
N ILE A 593 8.25 -2.86 2.13
CA ILE A 593 8.05 -1.50 2.67
C ILE A 593 8.43 -0.47 1.60
N ALA A 594 7.65 0.60 1.47
CA ALA A 594 8.02 1.67 0.55
C ALA A 594 9.30 2.39 1.03
N LEU A 595 10.21 2.67 0.11
CA LEU A 595 11.39 3.50 0.33
C LEU A 595 11.15 4.88 -0.26
N LEU A 596 11.49 5.95 0.46
CA LEU A 596 11.32 7.32 -0.02
C LEU A 596 12.53 8.16 0.40
N ALA A 597 13.08 8.88 -0.57
CA ALA A 597 14.21 9.77 -0.35
C ALA A 597 13.94 11.15 -0.97
N GLU A 598 14.32 12.20 -0.26
CA GLU A 598 14.39 13.56 -0.79
C GLU A 598 15.81 13.86 -1.25
N PHE A 599 15.92 14.41 -2.47
CA PHE A 599 17.18 14.74 -3.11
C PHE A 599 17.27 16.22 -3.46
N ARG A 600 18.51 16.70 -3.53
CA ARG A 600 18.89 17.98 -4.10
C ARG A 600 19.93 17.77 -5.19
N CYS A 601 19.81 18.50 -6.29
CA CYS A 601 20.85 18.54 -7.31
C CYS A 601 22.05 19.37 -6.81
N LYS A 602 23.26 18.81 -6.91
CA LYS A 602 24.49 19.54 -6.59
C LYS A 602 24.74 20.63 -7.62
N PRO A 603 25.19 21.83 -7.21
CA PRO A 603 25.62 22.85 -8.15
C PRO A 603 26.82 22.31 -8.94
N ARG A 604 26.70 22.27 -10.28
CA ARG A 604 27.84 21.87 -11.11
C ARG A 604 28.93 22.93 -10.99
N PRO A 605 30.19 22.57 -10.68
CA PRO A 605 31.29 23.53 -10.79
C PRO A 605 31.32 24.04 -12.23
N ARG A 606 31.37 25.37 -12.41
CA ARG A 606 31.57 25.98 -13.72
C ARG A 606 32.89 25.43 -14.28
N ARG A 607 32.81 24.59 -15.32
CA ARG A 607 33.98 24.14 -16.10
C ARG A 607 34.45 25.26 -17.02
#